data_AF-A0AAU9S0K6-F1
#
_entry.id   AF-A0AAU9S0K6-F1
#
_cell.length_a   1.000
_cell.length_b   1.000
_cell.length_c   1.000
_cell.angle_alpha   90.00
_cell.angle_beta   90.00
_cell.angle_gamma   90.00
#
_symmetry.space_group_name_H-M   'P 1'
#
loop_
_entity.id
_entity.type
_entity.pdbx_description
1 polymer ?
#
loop_
_entity_poly.entity_id
_entity_poly.type
_entity_poly.pdbx_seq_one_letter_code
_entity_poly.pdbx_strand_id
1 'polypeptide(L)'
;MSYSLRETSLQRLRRNPLSFMKWIDKVKDVFHWECSLEGPEGSPYEGGRWNTAMTVADIIETVWNLMVEPSLENPMYVVEAIRDEYLQNNEVFVWIARSMTENQGLQD
;
A
#
# COMPACT_ATOMS: atom_id res chain seq x y z
N MET A 1 9.30 -13.97 29.72
CA MET A 1 8.50 -13.01 28.92
C MET A 1 8.26 -13.63 27.56
N SER A 2 7.03 -14.08 27.31
CA SER A 2 6.65 -14.75 26.07
C SER A 2 6.43 -13.68 25.00
N TYR A 3 7.34 -13.57 24.04
CA TYR A 3 7.06 -12.85 22.80
C TYR A 3 5.94 -13.61 22.09
N SER A 4 4.75 -13.04 22.02
CA SER A 4 3.70 -13.61 21.20
C SER A 4 4.25 -13.70 19.77
N LEU A 5 4.19 -14.90 19.19
CA LEU A 5 4.62 -15.20 17.83
C LEU A 5 3.67 -14.47 16.87
N ARG A 6 3.88 -13.16 16.69
CA ARG A 6 3.24 -12.41 15.62
C ARG A 6 3.87 -12.88 14.32
N GLU A 7 3.09 -13.59 13.54
CA GLU A 7 3.44 -14.01 12.19
C GLU A 7 3.94 -12.81 11.39
N THR A 8 5.12 -12.93 10.79
CA THR A 8 5.69 -11.81 10.01
C THR A 8 4.87 -11.60 8.73
N SER A 9 4.87 -10.38 8.20
CA SER A 9 4.21 -10.10 6.91
C SER A 9 4.69 -11.04 5.79
N LEU A 10 5.96 -11.43 5.81
CA LEU A 10 6.53 -12.44 4.90
C LEU A 10 5.93 -13.84 5.11
N GLN A 11 5.76 -14.28 6.36
CA GLN A 11 5.13 -15.56 6.66
C GLN A 11 3.66 -15.58 6.20
N ARG A 12 2.93 -14.47 6.41
CA ARG A 12 1.56 -14.32 5.93
C ARG A 12 1.47 -14.39 4.40
N LEU A 13 2.36 -13.68 3.69
CA LEU A 13 2.42 -13.69 2.23
C LEU A 13 2.83 -15.05 1.68
N ARG A 14 3.78 -15.75 2.31
CA ARG A 14 4.14 -17.12 1.92
C ARG A 14 2.99 -18.10 2.13
N ARG A 15 2.18 -17.90 3.17
CA ARG A 15 1.01 -18.74 3.44
C ARG A 15 -0.15 -18.46 2.49
N ASN A 16 -0.39 -17.21 2.14
CA ASN A 16 -1.44 -16.81 1.20
C ASN A 16 -0.86 -15.88 0.12
N PRO A 17 -0.16 -16.45 -0.87
CA PRO A 17 0.46 -15.67 -1.93
C PRO A 17 -0.62 -14.97 -2.76
N LEU A 18 -0.36 -13.71 -3.11
CA LEU A 18 -1.21 -12.97 -4.04
C LEU A 18 -1.13 -13.67 -5.39
N SER A 19 -2.27 -13.91 -6.05
CA SER A 19 -2.35 -14.74 -7.27
C SER A 19 -1.45 -14.28 -8.41
N PHE A 20 -1.14 -12.98 -8.47
CA PHE A 20 -0.27 -12.35 -9.46
C PHE A 20 1.23 -12.34 -9.07
N MET A 21 1.57 -12.78 -7.86
CA MET A 21 2.92 -12.76 -7.30
C MET A 21 3.46 -14.18 -7.20
N LYS A 22 4.33 -14.57 -8.15
CA LYS A 22 4.86 -15.95 -8.19
C LYS A 22 6.05 -16.19 -7.29
N TRP A 23 6.85 -15.15 -7.03
CA TRP A 23 8.04 -15.28 -6.22
C TRP A 23 8.28 -14.00 -5.44
N ILE A 24 8.63 -14.14 -4.16
CA ILE A 24 9.06 -13.06 -3.28
C ILE A 24 10.22 -13.56 -2.43
N ASP A 25 11.33 -12.84 -2.47
CA ASP A 25 12.47 -13.20 -1.64
C ASP A 25 13.23 -11.98 -1.13
N LYS A 26 13.95 -12.25 -0.03
CA LYS A 26 14.80 -11.29 0.63
C LYS A 26 16.19 -11.39 0.01
N VAL A 27 16.62 -10.35 -0.68
CA VAL A 27 17.83 -10.43 -1.53
C VAL A 27 19.09 -9.98 -0.80
N LYS A 28 19.00 -8.98 0.08
CA LYS A 28 20.15 -8.46 0.84
C LYS A 28 19.89 -8.41 2.34
N ASP A 29 18.93 -7.60 2.75
CA ASP A 29 18.57 -7.39 4.15
C ASP A 29 17.05 -7.30 4.32
N VAL A 30 16.58 -7.07 5.56
CA VAL A 30 15.14 -7.08 5.87
C VAL A 30 14.36 -5.96 5.18
N PHE A 31 15.06 -5.01 4.56
CA PHE A 31 14.50 -3.87 3.85
C PHE A 31 14.65 -4.00 2.33
N HIS A 32 15.28 -5.04 1.77
CA HIS A 32 15.46 -5.21 0.32
C HIS A 32 14.76 -6.46 -0.21
N TRP A 33 13.66 -6.25 -0.92
CA TRP A 33 12.77 -7.31 -1.35
C TRP A 33 12.66 -7.30 -2.87
N GLU A 34 12.77 -8.48 -3.48
CA GLU A 34 12.52 -8.65 -4.90
C GLU A 34 11.29 -9.53 -5.10
N CYS A 35 10.53 -9.21 -6.14
CA CYS A 35 9.34 -9.94 -6.52
C CYS A 35 9.30 -10.14 -8.05
N SER A 36 8.84 -11.33 -8.46
CA SER A 36 8.46 -11.61 -9.85
C SER A 36 6.95 -11.57 -9.99
N LEU A 37 6.48 -10.65 -10.82
CA LEU A 37 5.07 -10.52 -11.20
C LEU A 37 4.86 -11.17 -12.56
N GLU A 38 3.74 -11.87 -12.71
CA GLU A 38 3.28 -12.34 -14.01
C GLU A 38 2.11 -11.48 -14.50
N GLY A 39 2.09 -11.25 -15.81
CA GLY A 39 1.00 -10.52 -16.42
C GLY A 39 -0.34 -11.24 -16.26
N PRO A 40 -1.42 -10.54 -15.90
CA PRO A 40 -2.74 -11.14 -15.75
C PRO A 40 -3.24 -11.78 -17.05
N GLU A 41 -3.91 -12.92 -16.93
CA GLU A 41 -4.60 -13.59 -18.03
C GLU A 41 -5.68 -12.67 -18.63
N GLY A 42 -5.78 -12.63 -19.97
CA GLY A 42 -6.67 -11.75 -20.72
C GLY A 42 -6.20 -10.30 -20.83
N SER A 43 -5.03 -9.94 -20.29
CA SER A 43 -4.42 -8.61 -20.47
C SER A 43 -3.35 -8.62 -21.57
N PRO A 44 -2.99 -7.46 -22.16
CA PRO A 44 -1.86 -7.36 -23.10
C PRO A 44 -0.51 -7.83 -22.52
N TYR A 45 -0.43 -7.99 -21.21
CA TYR A 45 0.77 -8.39 -20.48
C TYR A 45 0.82 -9.88 -20.19
N GLU A 46 -0.24 -10.64 -20.52
CA GLU A 46 -0.33 -12.08 -20.30
C GLU A 46 0.93 -12.82 -20.80
N GLY A 47 1.46 -13.71 -19.96
CA GLY A 47 2.70 -14.46 -20.24
C GLY A 47 3.99 -13.65 -20.05
N GLY A 48 3.90 -12.33 -19.84
CA GLY A 48 5.04 -11.49 -19.47
C GLY A 48 5.46 -11.67 -18.01
N ARG A 49 6.75 -11.44 -17.74
CA ARG A 49 7.33 -11.49 -16.40
C ARG A 49 8.08 -10.20 -16.09
N TRP A 50 7.78 -9.60 -14.94
CA TRP A 50 8.43 -8.39 -14.46
C TRP A 50 9.10 -8.63 -13.12
N ASN A 51 10.38 -8.30 -13.05
CA ASN A 51 11.13 -8.30 -11.79
C ASN A 51 11.09 -6.89 -11.22
N THR A 52 10.59 -6.77 -10.00
CA THR A 52 10.60 -5.51 -9.25
C THR A 52 11.46 -5.68 -8.01
N ALA A 53 12.28 -4.68 -7.74
CA ALA A 53 13.01 -4.55 -6.48
C ALA A 53 12.44 -3.34 -5.75
N MET A 54 12.13 -3.50 -4.47
CA MET A 54 11.65 -2.41 -3.63
C MET A 54 12.26 -2.50 -2.24
N THR A 55 12.37 -1.33 -1.64
CA THR A 55 12.80 -1.17 -0.26
C THR A 55 11.68 -0.69 0.63
N VAL A 56 11.84 -0.89 1.94
CA VAL A 56 10.92 -0.27 2.92
C VAL A 56 10.96 1.25 2.83
N ALA A 57 12.08 1.85 2.43
CA ALA A 57 12.15 3.29 2.18
C ALA A 57 11.25 3.68 1.00
N ASP A 58 11.29 2.94 -0.12
CA ASP A 58 10.43 3.21 -1.28
C ASP A 58 8.93 3.15 -0.92
N ILE A 59 8.54 2.20 -0.06
CA ILE A 59 7.17 2.08 0.43
C ILE A 59 6.81 3.28 1.32
N ILE A 60 7.68 3.64 2.27
CA ILE A 60 7.44 4.77 3.18
C ILE A 60 7.34 6.09 2.41
N GLU A 61 8.22 6.32 1.43
CA GLU A 61 8.16 7.49 0.55
C GLU A 61 6.87 7.53 -0.27
N THR A 62 6.44 6.38 -0.78
CA THR A 62 5.15 6.28 -1.50
C THR A 62 3.99 6.67 -0.60
N VAL A 63 3.92 6.11 0.62
CA VAL A 63 2.86 6.45 1.59
C VAL A 63 2.93 7.93 1.98
N TRP A 64 4.12 8.45 2.25
CA TRP A 64 4.33 9.85 2.58
C TRP A 64 3.84 10.78 1.46
N ASN A 65 4.21 10.49 0.21
CA ASN A 65 3.78 11.29 -0.93
C ASN A 65 2.26 11.23 -1.12
N LEU A 66 1.62 10.08 -0.85
CA LEU A 66 0.16 9.96 -0.86
C LEU A 66 -0.52 10.76 0.27
N MET A 67 0.15 10.99 1.40
CA MET A 67 -0.35 11.87 2.47
C MET A 67 -0.23 13.34 2.11
N VAL A 68 0.79 13.72 1.33
CA VAL A 68 0.96 15.10 0.84
C VAL A 68 -0.03 15.38 -0.29
N GLU A 69 -0.14 14.46 -1.24
CA GLU A 69 -1.01 14.56 -2.41
C GLU A 69 -1.75 13.23 -2.63
N PRO A 70 -3.03 13.13 -2.21
CA PRO A 70 -3.82 11.93 -2.41
C PRO A 70 -4.02 11.61 -3.90
N SER A 71 -3.82 10.35 -4.28
CA SER A 71 -4.13 9.89 -5.64
C SER A 71 -5.64 9.84 -5.89
N LEU A 72 -6.10 10.44 -6.99
CA LEU A 72 -7.52 10.48 -7.39
C LEU A 72 -7.87 9.48 -8.49
N GLU A 73 -6.88 8.72 -8.98
CA GLU A 73 -6.99 7.95 -10.23
C GLU A 73 -7.59 6.55 -10.07
N ASN A 74 -7.91 6.10 -8.85
CA ASN A 74 -8.46 4.76 -8.61
C ASN A 74 -9.89 4.78 -8.03
N PRO A 75 -10.93 4.75 -8.88
CA PRO A 75 -12.33 4.86 -8.44
C PRO A 75 -12.84 3.65 -7.63
N MET A 76 -12.12 2.52 -7.57
CA MET A 76 -12.58 1.33 -6.83
C MET A 76 -12.39 1.46 -5.31
N TYR A 77 -11.45 2.30 -4.87
CA TYR A 77 -11.14 2.50 -3.44
C TYR A 77 -11.32 3.94 -2.98
N VAL A 78 -11.46 4.89 -3.91
CA VAL A 78 -11.74 6.28 -3.60
C VAL A 78 -13.24 6.43 -3.37
N VAL A 79 -13.62 6.79 -2.15
CA VAL A 79 -15.00 7.22 -1.87
C VAL A 79 -15.23 8.50 -2.65
N GLU A 80 -16.10 8.46 -3.66
CA GLU A 80 -16.32 9.60 -4.56
C GLU A 80 -16.63 10.90 -3.81
N ALA A 81 -17.37 10.82 -2.71
CA ALA A 81 -17.63 11.95 -1.84
C ALA A 81 -16.36 12.61 -1.28
N ILE A 82 -15.35 11.83 -0.87
CA ILE A 82 -14.08 12.37 -0.34
C ILE A 82 -13.24 12.98 -1.46
N ARG A 83 -13.23 12.36 -2.66
CA ARG A 83 -12.57 12.93 -3.85
C ARG A 83 -13.17 14.27 -4.23
N ASP A 84 -14.49 14.31 -4.32
CA ASP A 84 -15.21 15.50 -4.74
C ASP A 84 -15.03 16.62 -3.69
N GLU A 85 -15.03 16.29 -2.40
CA GLU A 85 -14.68 17.21 -1.31
C GLU A 85 -13.24 17.73 -1.44
N TYR A 86 -12.26 16.86 -1.69
CA TYR A 86 -10.86 17.25 -1.90
C TYR A 86 -10.69 18.22 -3.09
N LEU A 87 -11.41 17.97 -4.20
CA LEU A 87 -11.35 18.75 -5.42
C LEU A 87 -12.14 20.07 -5.37
N GLN A 88 -13.32 20.05 -4.76
CA GLN A 88 -14.27 21.17 -4.79
C GLN A 88 -14.16 22.06 -3.55
N ASN A 89 -13.79 21.48 -2.39
CA ASN A 89 -13.76 22.17 -1.11
C ASN A 89 -12.61 21.68 -0.22
N ASN A 90 -11.38 22.00 -0.64
CA ASN A 90 -10.17 21.56 0.04
C ASN A 90 -10.10 22.02 1.51
N GLU A 91 -10.67 23.19 1.85
CA GLU A 91 -10.70 23.66 3.24
C GLU A 91 -11.49 22.74 4.15
N VAL A 92 -12.66 22.25 3.70
CA VAL A 92 -13.47 21.31 4.47
C VAL A 92 -12.80 19.94 4.54
N PHE A 93 -12.22 19.46 3.43
CA PHE A 93 -11.41 18.24 3.44
C PHE A 93 -10.30 18.30 4.51
N VAL A 94 -9.51 19.38 4.52
CA VAL A 94 -8.42 19.58 5.49
C VAL A 94 -8.95 19.65 6.92
N TRP A 95 -10.07 20.34 7.13
CA TRP A 95 -10.71 20.41 8.45
C TRP A 95 -11.15 19.02 8.95
N ILE A 96 -11.87 18.25 8.13
CA ILE A 96 -12.31 16.89 8.45
C ILE A 96 -11.09 16.01 8.76
N ALA A 97 -10.06 16.02 7.91
CA ALA A 97 -8.87 15.21 8.10
C ALA A 97 -8.14 15.55 9.42
N ARG A 98 -8.06 16.83 9.78
CA ARG A 98 -7.50 17.26 11.08
C ARG A 98 -8.34 16.79 12.25
N SER A 99 -9.65 16.98 12.20
CA SER A 99 -10.56 16.51 13.25
C SER A 99 -10.54 14.99 13.42
N MET A 100 -10.39 14.22 12.35
CA MET A 100 -10.20 12.76 12.43
C MET A 100 -8.88 12.40 13.11
N THR A 101 -7.80 13.10 12.78
CA THR A 101 -6.47 12.89 13.38
C THR A 101 -6.49 13.18 14.88
N GLU A 102 -7.11 14.29 15.28
CA GLU A 102 -7.25 14.71 16.68
C GLU A 102 -8.10 13.72 17.49
N ASN A 103 -9.19 13.21 16.92
CA ASN A 103 -10.09 12.27 17.61
C ASN A 103 -9.53 10.85 17.73
N GLN A 104 -8.62 10.43 16.84
CA GLN A 104 -7.94 9.13 16.95
C GLN A 104 -6.74 9.15 17.90
N GLY A 105 -6.09 10.30 18.09
CA GLY A 105 -4.95 10.47 19.00
C GLY A 105 -5.27 10.53 20.49
N LEU A 106 -6.55 10.36 20.89
CA LEU A 106 -7.01 10.44 22.29
C LEU A 106 -7.49 9.09 22.87
N GLN A 107 -7.28 7.97 22.17
CA GLN A 107 -7.66 6.63 22.65
C GLN A 107 -6.51 5.79 23.22
N ASP A 108 -5.32 6.37 23.40
CA ASP A 108 -4.17 5.72 24.05
C ASP A 108 -3.82 6.34 25.42
#